data_AF-A0A7R9ERP8-F1
#
_entry.id   AF-A0A7R9ERP8-F1
#
_cell.length_a   1.000
_cell.length_b   1.000
_cell.length_c   1.000
_cell.angle_alpha   90.00
_cell.angle_beta   90.00
_cell.angle_gamma   90.00
#
_symmetry.space_group_name_H-M   'P 1'
#
loop_
_entity.id
_entity.type
_entity.pdbx_description
1 polymer ?
#
loop_
_entity_poly.entity_id
_entity_poly.type
_entity_poly.pdbx_seq_one_letter_code
_entity_poly.pdbx_strand_id
1 'polypeptide(L)'
;MKMSSENFIQHIGCKKGSDRKKYFVGHSIVVRATRPLGSGDIVAENYGPVFTKRSLDSRQRALSSRYWFRCICQACKENWPALDMVDNNDFRLWYECPTPGCKKLLAMPGNKSNRSSAKQGVKCPACKKHVRHDEALATLVNCQAWFKEGVEAMEVGDVDVAIRLFCSYLNSMHSVGFPPHKDILLCQEALRICMADIILSVKREDQFCEPDKVVMGTICQNNPVFDESVRITQCTSNCIVALCTVYLTPPSSWSSTDIDSILLKGNEVQISSLSNLRSKFGSLPPVYLAADEVVTSISLQSSLSHVSCELEPFQGISAQSFSDEIVRFLVSFDNGVLTANNLSVALFKEDSQYWVFDSQER
;
A
#
# COMPACT_ATOMS: atom_id res chain seq x y z
N MET A 1 9.74 10.30 25.50
CA MET A 1 9.57 11.54 24.71
C MET A 1 8.07 11.76 24.52
N LYS A 2 7.46 12.72 25.23
CA LYS A 2 6.06 13.13 24.99
C LYS A 2 6.06 13.99 23.73
N MET A 3 5.40 13.52 22.66
CA MET A 3 5.22 14.33 21.46
C MET A 3 4.40 15.58 21.80
N SER A 4 4.94 16.75 21.43
CA SER A 4 4.31 18.05 21.56
C SER A 4 3.08 18.19 20.64
N SER A 5 2.16 19.03 21.10
CA SER A 5 0.78 19.22 20.65
C SER A 5 0.60 19.97 19.32
N GLU A 6 1.55 19.92 18.39
CA GLU A 6 1.50 20.70 17.13
C GLU A 6 1.27 19.87 15.87
N ASN A 7 1.30 18.54 15.95
CA ASN A 7 0.95 17.64 14.84
C ASN A 7 -0.50 17.16 14.95
N PHE A 8 -1.47 18.05 14.75
CA PHE A 8 -2.89 17.71 14.75
C PHE A 8 -3.32 17.09 13.42
N ILE A 9 -2.97 15.82 13.20
CA ILE A 9 -3.97 14.91 12.64
C ILE A 9 -4.11 13.77 13.64
N GLN A 10 -5.32 13.33 13.93
CA GLN A 10 -5.52 12.19 14.83
C GLN A 10 -5.66 10.93 13.99
N HIS A 11 -5.13 9.81 14.48
CA HIS A 11 -5.49 8.50 13.94
C HIS A 11 -6.97 8.23 14.24
N ILE A 12 -7.84 8.38 13.24
CA ILE A 12 -9.28 8.23 13.48
C ILE A 12 -9.83 6.95 12.84
N GLY A 13 -9.07 6.24 12.01
CA GLY A 13 -9.37 4.82 11.82
C GLY A 13 -8.60 3.99 10.82
N CYS A 14 -8.66 2.68 11.06
CA CYS A 14 -8.19 1.59 10.21
C CYS A 14 -8.99 1.42 8.91
N LYS A 15 -10.04 2.21 8.71
CA LYS A 15 -10.80 2.30 7.46
C LYS A 15 -9.91 2.92 6.38
N LYS A 16 -9.66 2.21 5.27
CA LYS A 16 -8.95 2.79 4.12
C LYS A 16 -9.82 3.93 3.56
N GLY A 17 -9.33 5.16 3.61
CA GLY A 17 -9.75 6.28 2.76
C GLY A 17 -11.25 6.53 2.59
N SER A 18 -12.08 6.47 3.63
CA SER A 18 -13.51 6.76 3.40
C SER A 18 -13.81 8.20 3.07
N ASP A 19 -12.93 9.10 3.46
CA ASP A 19 -13.23 10.52 3.39
C ASP A 19 -12.29 11.25 2.42
N ARG A 20 -11.08 10.73 2.23
CA ARG A 20 -9.98 11.39 1.51
C ARG A 20 -9.03 10.40 0.86
N LYS A 21 -8.40 10.82 -0.23
CA LYS A 21 -7.24 10.19 -0.83
C LYS A 21 -6.08 11.18 -0.85
N LYS A 22 -4.91 10.66 -0.51
CA LYS A 22 -3.65 11.35 -0.62
C LYS A 22 -2.92 10.89 -1.85
N TYR A 23 -2.45 11.86 -2.59
CA TYR A 23 -1.46 11.69 -3.64
C TYR A 23 -0.56 12.92 -3.58
N PHE A 24 0.67 12.80 -4.04
CA PHE A 24 1.61 13.91 -4.08
C PHE A 24 1.58 14.53 -5.47
N VAL A 25 1.77 15.85 -5.52
CA VAL A 25 1.94 16.64 -6.74
C VAL A 25 3.24 17.42 -6.57
N GLY A 26 4.33 16.89 -7.12
CA GLY A 26 5.68 17.39 -6.83
C GLY A 26 5.96 17.36 -5.33
N HIS A 27 6.32 18.52 -4.76
CA HIS A 27 6.60 18.69 -3.33
C HIS A 27 5.34 18.87 -2.45
N SER A 28 4.15 18.92 -3.04
CA SER A 28 2.90 19.18 -2.32
C SER A 28 2.11 17.89 -2.05
N ILE A 29 1.70 17.67 -0.81
CA ILE A 29 0.73 16.63 -0.48
C ILE A 29 -0.66 17.16 -0.87
N VAL A 30 -1.28 16.55 -1.87
CA VAL A 30 -2.68 16.85 -2.21
C VAL A 30 -3.56 15.86 -1.48
N VAL A 31 -4.33 16.42 -0.55
CA VAL A 31 -5.37 15.68 0.17
C VAL A 31 -6.70 16.01 -0.50
N ARG A 32 -7.21 15.09 -1.32
CA ARG A 32 -8.49 15.28 -1.99
C ARG A 32 -9.58 14.52 -1.28
N ALA A 33 -10.71 15.18 -1.05
CA ALA A 33 -11.89 14.50 -0.54
C ALA A 33 -12.41 13.50 -1.60
N THR A 34 -12.73 12.28 -1.18
CA THR A 34 -13.36 11.26 -2.03
C THR A 34 -14.85 11.08 -1.74
N ARG A 35 -15.40 11.99 -0.94
CA ARG A 35 -16.82 12.17 -0.69
C ARG A 35 -17.09 13.65 -0.39
N PRO A 36 -18.35 14.10 -0.44
CA PRO A 36 -18.73 15.40 0.08
C PRO A 36 -18.38 15.53 1.57
N LEU A 37 -17.83 16.68 1.97
CA LEU A 37 -17.51 17.02 3.36
C LEU A 37 -18.35 18.23 3.79
N GLY A 38 -18.97 18.15 4.96
CA GLY A 38 -19.68 19.28 5.58
C GLY A 38 -18.77 20.18 6.41
N SER A 39 -19.24 21.39 6.74
CA SER A 39 -18.55 22.24 7.72
C SER A 39 -18.55 21.57 9.09
N GLY A 40 -17.37 21.45 9.71
CA GLY A 40 -17.18 20.71 10.97
C GLY A 40 -16.86 19.22 10.80
N ASP A 41 -16.86 18.68 9.57
CA ASP A 41 -16.43 17.31 9.33
C ASP A 41 -14.92 17.16 9.62
N ILE A 42 -14.58 16.10 10.36
CA ILE A 42 -13.18 15.84 10.73
C ILE A 42 -12.39 15.33 9.52
N VAL A 43 -11.18 15.86 9.37
CA VAL A 43 -10.15 15.45 8.41
C VAL A 43 -9.28 14.37 9.05
N ALA A 44 -9.55 13.10 8.78
CA ALA A 44 -8.82 11.99 9.41
C ALA A 44 -7.68 11.43 8.55
N GLU A 45 -6.57 11.06 9.22
CA GLU A 45 -5.44 10.32 8.63
C GLU A 45 -5.40 8.88 9.15
N ASN A 46 -4.93 7.96 8.30
CA ASN A 46 -4.56 6.63 8.75
C ASN A 46 -3.03 6.56 9.00
N TYR A 47 -2.63 6.15 10.19
CA TYR A 47 -1.23 6.07 10.63
C TYR A 47 -0.63 4.66 10.58
N GLY A 48 -1.38 3.67 10.13
CA GLY A 48 -0.99 2.28 10.24
C GLY A 48 -1.54 1.40 9.13
N PRO A 49 -1.61 0.09 9.36
CA PRO A 49 -2.13 -0.80 8.34
C PRO A 49 -3.66 -0.66 8.21
N VAL A 50 -4.16 -0.74 6.98
CA VAL A 50 -5.59 -0.61 6.68
C VAL A 50 -6.30 -1.97 6.69
N PHE A 51 -7.59 -1.96 7.05
CA PHE A 51 -8.35 -3.20 7.22
C PHE A 51 -8.43 -4.06 5.96
N THR A 52 -8.41 -3.43 4.79
CA THR A 52 -8.42 -4.12 3.50
C THR A 52 -7.19 -5.00 3.25
N LYS A 53 -6.10 -4.82 4.02
CA LYS A 53 -4.81 -5.52 3.81
C LYS A 53 -4.34 -6.36 4.99
N ARG A 54 -4.76 -6.05 6.22
CA ARG A 54 -4.25 -6.67 7.44
C ARG A 54 -5.40 -6.95 8.40
N SER A 55 -5.31 -8.03 9.18
CA SER A 55 -6.29 -8.40 10.21
C SER A 55 -6.34 -7.40 11.38
N LEU A 56 -7.40 -7.45 12.18
CA LEU A 56 -7.54 -6.60 13.37
C LEU A 56 -6.33 -6.69 14.30
N ASP A 57 -5.87 -7.90 14.62
CA ASP A 57 -4.75 -8.10 15.54
C ASP A 57 -3.44 -7.54 14.99
N SER A 58 -3.21 -7.69 13.68
CA SER A 58 -2.04 -7.10 13.01
C SER A 58 -2.09 -5.57 13.05
N ARG A 59 -3.26 -4.97 12.78
CA ARG A 59 -3.46 -3.53 12.83
C ARG A 59 -3.26 -2.97 14.24
N GLN A 60 -3.86 -3.60 15.24
CA GLN A 60 -3.75 -3.17 16.64
C GLN A 60 -2.31 -3.28 17.13
N ARG A 61 -1.60 -4.38 16.83
CA ARG A 61 -0.18 -4.54 17.17
C ARG A 61 0.70 -3.48 16.54
N ALA A 62 0.53 -3.20 15.25
CA ALA A 62 1.33 -2.18 14.55
C ALA A 62 1.10 -0.77 15.10
N LEU A 63 -0.14 -0.43 15.47
CA LEU A 63 -0.47 0.86 16.04
C LEU A 63 -0.01 0.99 17.50
N SER A 64 -0.18 -0.07 18.30
CA SER A 64 0.22 -0.06 19.71
C SER A 64 1.74 -0.07 19.88
N SER A 65 2.48 -0.77 19.02
CA SER A 65 3.95 -0.81 19.09
C SER A 65 4.59 0.53 18.73
N ARG A 66 4.07 1.20 17.69
CA ARG A 66 4.67 2.42 17.14
C ARG A 66 4.13 3.71 17.75
N TYR A 67 2.85 3.74 18.13
CA TYR A 67 2.16 4.96 18.56
C TYR A 67 1.50 4.84 19.94
N TRP A 68 1.66 3.70 20.62
CA TRP A 68 1.24 3.47 22.01
C TRP A 68 -0.24 3.77 22.31
N PHE A 69 -1.13 3.49 21.36
CA PHE A 69 -2.58 3.55 21.58
C PHE A 69 -3.30 2.31 21.00
N ARG A 70 -4.51 2.05 21.49
CA ARG A 70 -5.43 1.04 20.95
C ARG A 70 -6.45 1.72 20.05
N CYS A 71 -6.56 1.29 18.79
CA CYS A 71 -7.48 1.91 17.84
C CYS A 71 -8.93 1.52 18.15
N ILE A 72 -9.82 2.51 18.29
CA ILE A 72 -11.25 2.33 18.57
C ILE A 72 -12.14 2.73 17.39
N CYS A 73 -11.58 2.80 16.19
CA CYS A 73 -12.35 3.13 15.00
C CYS A 73 -13.40 2.06 14.68
N GLN A 74 -14.38 2.41 13.85
CA GLN A 74 -15.47 1.52 13.48
C GLN A 74 -14.98 0.17 12.92
N ALA A 75 -14.01 0.19 11.99
CA ALA A 75 -13.41 -1.02 11.41
C ALA A 75 -12.72 -1.92 12.46
N CYS A 76 -12.28 -1.35 13.58
CA CYS A 76 -11.71 -2.11 14.70
C CYS A 76 -12.78 -2.58 15.69
N LYS A 77 -13.81 -1.77 15.97
CA LYS A 77 -14.94 -2.13 16.84
C LYS A 77 -15.76 -3.26 16.25
N GLU A 78 -15.96 -3.25 14.94
CA GLU A 78 -16.79 -4.21 14.21
C GLU A 78 -15.96 -5.34 13.56
N ASN A 79 -14.64 -5.38 13.80
CA ASN A 79 -13.72 -6.38 13.22
C ASN A 79 -13.90 -6.58 11.71
N TRP A 80 -13.81 -5.50 10.93
CA TRP A 80 -14.05 -5.59 9.49
C TRP A 80 -13.04 -6.52 8.80
N PRO A 81 -13.52 -7.37 7.86
CA PRO A 81 -12.70 -8.36 7.16
C PRO A 81 -11.74 -7.71 6.16
N ALA A 82 -10.68 -8.42 5.82
CA ALA A 82 -9.78 -8.03 4.74
C ALA A 82 -10.48 -8.10 3.37
N LEU A 83 -10.00 -7.35 2.37
CA LEU A 83 -10.71 -7.13 1.11
C LEU A 83 -11.00 -8.43 0.32
N ASP A 84 -10.11 -9.40 0.43
CA ASP A 84 -10.23 -10.74 -0.13
C ASP A 84 -11.35 -11.57 0.52
N MET A 85 -11.65 -11.30 1.79
CA MET A 85 -12.73 -11.92 2.55
C MET A 85 -14.06 -11.13 2.49
N VAL A 86 -14.10 -10.01 1.76
CA VAL A 86 -15.33 -9.23 1.54
C VAL A 86 -16.12 -9.86 0.40
N ASP A 87 -17.22 -10.55 0.71
CA ASP A 87 -18.24 -10.95 -0.27
C ASP A 87 -19.25 -9.80 -0.47
N ASN A 88 -19.61 -9.51 -1.72
CA ASN A 88 -20.64 -8.53 -2.07
C ASN A 88 -22.04 -8.92 -1.57
N ASN A 89 -22.28 -10.20 -1.31
CA ASN A 89 -23.57 -10.69 -0.81
C ASN A 89 -23.80 -10.44 0.69
N ASP A 90 -22.76 -10.16 1.47
CA ASP A 90 -22.85 -10.01 2.93
C ASP A 90 -23.21 -8.58 3.37
N PHE A 91 -23.18 -7.60 2.45
CA PHE A 91 -23.40 -6.20 2.79
C PHE A 91 -24.78 -5.70 2.40
N ARG A 92 -25.52 -5.25 3.41
CA ARG A 92 -26.82 -4.60 3.22
C ARG A 92 -26.60 -3.18 2.70
N LEU A 93 -27.23 -2.83 1.59
CA LEU A 93 -27.33 -1.45 1.12
C LEU A 93 -28.36 -0.71 1.99
N TRP A 94 -28.11 0.56 2.29
CA TRP A 94 -28.96 1.39 3.16
C TRP A 94 -29.08 2.78 2.56
N TYR A 95 -30.28 3.34 2.50
CA TYR A 95 -30.51 4.68 1.99
C TYR A 95 -31.12 5.59 3.07
N GLU A 96 -30.84 6.89 2.99
CA GLU A 96 -31.48 7.89 3.83
C GLU A 96 -32.97 8.03 3.51
N CYS A 97 -33.80 8.18 4.55
CA CYS A 97 -35.22 8.40 4.37
C CYS A 97 -35.47 9.71 3.59
N PRO A 98 -36.21 9.69 2.46
CA PRO A 98 -36.43 10.86 1.62
C PRO A 98 -37.35 11.92 2.24
N THR A 99 -37.86 11.67 3.45
CA THR A 99 -38.69 12.65 4.15
C THR A 99 -37.84 13.84 4.61
N PRO A 100 -38.17 15.08 4.23
CA PRO A 100 -37.43 16.26 4.67
C PRO A 100 -37.27 16.30 6.20
N GLY A 101 -36.03 16.47 6.67
CA GLY A 101 -35.68 16.50 8.09
C GLY A 101 -35.49 15.13 8.76
N CYS A 102 -35.75 14.01 8.06
CA CYS A 102 -35.56 12.66 8.61
C CYS A 102 -34.22 12.06 8.16
N LYS A 103 -33.26 11.90 9.07
CA LYS A 103 -31.95 11.27 8.79
C LYS A 103 -31.93 9.75 9.03
N LYS A 104 -33.10 9.09 9.07
CA LYS A 104 -33.17 7.67 9.40
C LYS A 104 -32.75 6.83 8.19
N LEU A 105 -31.78 5.93 8.40
CA LEU A 105 -31.36 4.95 7.41
C LEU A 105 -32.34 3.78 7.32
N LEU A 106 -32.62 3.35 6.10
CA LEU A 106 -33.55 2.27 5.75
C LEU A 106 -32.82 1.22 4.93
N ALA A 107 -33.04 -0.06 5.23
CA ALA A 107 -32.44 -1.15 4.48
C ALA A 107 -33.05 -1.22 3.08
N MET A 108 -32.21 -1.48 2.08
CA MET A 108 -32.67 -1.77 0.72
C MET A 108 -33.34 -3.15 0.67
N PRO A 109 -34.35 -3.34 -0.21
CA PRO A 109 -34.92 -4.66 -0.46
C PRO A 109 -33.80 -5.59 -0.95
N GLY A 110 -33.60 -6.72 -0.27
CA GLY A 110 -32.61 -7.70 -0.70
C GLY A 110 -32.96 -8.30 -2.06
N ASN A 111 -31.95 -8.76 -2.80
CA ASN A 111 -32.09 -9.38 -4.12
C ASN A 111 -33.01 -10.63 -4.16
N LYS A 112 -33.48 -11.10 -2.99
CA LYS A 112 -34.29 -12.33 -2.80
C LYS A 112 -35.78 -12.07 -2.49
N SER A 113 -36.27 -10.84 -2.40
CA SER A 113 -37.71 -10.62 -2.26
C SER A 113 -38.38 -10.61 -3.63
N ASN A 114 -39.43 -11.43 -3.80
CA ASN A 114 -40.32 -11.45 -4.97
C ASN A 114 -40.51 -10.05 -5.58
N ARG A 115 -40.44 -9.92 -6.91
CA ARG A 115 -40.55 -8.66 -7.68
C ARG A 115 -41.76 -7.79 -7.32
N SER A 116 -42.75 -8.33 -6.62
CA SER A 116 -43.91 -7.63 -6.05
C SER A 116 -43.58 -6.76 -4.82
N SER A 117 -42.55 -7.07 -4.05
CA SER A 117 -42.17 -6.36 -2.80
C SER A 117 -41.39 -5.07 -3.04
N ALA A 118 -40.71 -4.92 -4.18
CA ALA A 118 -39.97 -3.70 -4.53
C ALA A 118 -40.89 -2.50 -4.79
N LYS A 119 -42.16 -2.74 -5.15
CA LYS A 119 -43.18 -1.71 -5.36
C LYS A 119 -43.89 -1.27 -4.06
N GLN A 120 -43.75 -2.01 -2.98
CA GLN A 120 -44.36 -1.69 -1.69
C GLN A 120 -43.39 -0.80 -0.90
N GLY A 121 -43.68 0.49 -0.77
CA GLY A 121 -42.88 1.39 0.05
C GLY A 121 -42.78 0.92 1.50
N VAL A 122 -41.68 1.27 2.18
CA VAL A 122 -41.46 0.93 3.58
C VAL A 122 -41.97 2.04 4.50
N LYS A 123 -42.54 1.68 5.65
CA LYS A 123 -42.86 2.66 6.70
C LYS A 123 -41.60 2.99 7.50
N CYS A 124 -41.14 4.25 7.44
CA CYS A 124 -39.95 4.66 8.16
C CYS A 124 -40.17 4.55 9.69
N PRO A 125 -39.29 3.88 10.45
CA PRO A 125 -39.46 3.73 11.89
C PRO A 125 -39.31 5.05 12.67
N ALA A 126 -38.65 6.06 12.10
CA ALA A 126 -38.45 7.37 12.73
C ALA A 126 -39.61 8.34 12.42
N CYS A 127 -39.79 8.73 11.15
CA CYS A 127 -40.82 9.72 10.78
C CYS A 127 -42.22 9.11 10.59
N LYS A 128 -42.35 7.78 10.63
CA LYS A 128 -43.59 7.01 10.42
C LYS A 128 -44.27 7.19 9.06
N LYS A 129 -43.71 7.98 8.13
CA LYS A 129 -44.19 8.12 6.75
C LYS A 129 -43.85 6.89 5.92
N HIS A 130 -44.73 6.57 4.96
CA HIS A 130 -44.42 5.58 3.92
C HIS A 130 -43.52 6.22 2.89
N VAL A 131 -42.41 5.55 2.59
CA VAL A 131 -41.41 6.03 1.63
C VAL A 131 -41.15 4.97 0.57
N ARG A 132 -40.95 5.42 -0.66
CA ARG A 132 -40.67 4.57 -1.81
C ARG A 132 -39.15 4.38 -1.98
N HIS A 133 -38.76 3.27 -2.59
CA HIS A 133 -37.35 2.92 -2.82
C HIS A 133 -36.87 3.25 -4.24
N ASP A 134 -37.74 3.76 -5.12
CA ASP A 134 -37.46 3.87 -6.55
C ASP A 134 -36.26 4.76 -6.87
N GLU A 135 -36.12 5.89 -6.17
CA GLU A 135 -34.97 6.79 -6.33
C GLU A 135 -33.66 6.14 -5.88
N ALA A 136 -33.69 5.38 -4.78
CA ALA A 136 -32.52 4.66 -4.29
C ALA A 136 -32.12 3.52 -5.24
N LEU A 137 -33.10 2.80 -5.81
CA LEU A 137 -32.86 1.77 -6.83
C LEU A 137 -32.30 2.36 -8.11
N ALA A 138 -32.87 3.47 -8.60
CA ALA A 138 -32.35 4.18 -9.76
C ALA A 138 -30.90 4.67 -9.54
N THR A 139 -30.60 5.15 -8.34
CA THR A 139 -29.24 5.55 -7.94
C THR A 139 -28.27 4.37 -8.02
N LEU A 140 -28.66 3.19 -7.53
CA LEU A 140 -27.82 1.99 -7.59
C LEU A 140 -27.55 1.52 -9.03
N VAL A 141 -28.57 1.56 -9.89
CA VAL A 141 -28.42 1.23 -11.32
C VAL A 141 -27.41 2.16 -11.99
N ASN A 142 -27.53 3.47 -11.74
CA ASN A 142 -26.57 4.46 -12.26
C ASN A 142 -25.16 4.22 -11.71
N CYS A 143 -25.03 3.87 -10.42
CA CYS A 143 -23.74 3.55 -9.82
C CYS A 143 -23.08 2.34 -10.51
N GLN A 144 -23.84 1.28 -10.78
CA GLN A 144 -23.30 0.12 -11.50
C GLN A 144 -22.80 0.49 -12.90
N ALA A 145 -23.55 1.33 -13.63
CA ALA A 145 -23.15 1.83 -14.94
C ALA A 145 -21.85 2.68 -14.85
N TRP A 146 -21.81 3.70 -14.00
CA TRP A 146 -20.62 4.54 -13.84
C TRP A 146 -19.38 3.78 -13.41
N PHE A 147 -19.51 2.79 -12.52
CA PHE A 147 -18.37 1.98 -12.13
C PHE A 147 -17.83 1.18 -13.30
N LYS A 148 -18.71 0.50 -14.05
CA LYS A 148 -18.33 -0.27 -15.23
C LYS A 148 -17.69 0.60 -16.31
N GLU A 149 -18.36 1.68 -16.72
CA GLU A 149 -17.85 2.61 -17.73
C GLU A 149 -16.54 3.27 -17.29
N GLY A 150 -16.38 3.56 -15.99
CA GLY A 150 -15.14 4.11 -15.44
C GLY A 150 -13.96 3.13 -15.52
N VAL A 151 -14.21 1.84 -15.31
CA VAL A 151 -13.20 0.79 -15.51
C VAL A 151 -12.83 0.67 -16.99
N GLU A 152 -13.81 0.64 -17.89
CA GLU A 152 -13.57 0.59 -19.35
C GLU A 152 -12.75 1.81 -19.82
N ALA A 153 -13.11 3.02 -19.36
CA ALA A 153 -12.36 4.24 -19.64
C ALA A 153 -10.92 4.19 -19.12
N MET A 154 -10.72 3.62 -17.92
CA MET A 154 -9.39 3.42 -17.34
C MET A 154 -8.55 2.42 -18.14
N GLU A 155 -9.15 1.34 -18.65
CA GLU A 155 -8.46 0.31 -19.46
C GLU A 155 -7.99 0.83 -20.82
N VAL A 156 -8.77 1.71 -21.47
CA VAL A 156 -8.38 2.35 -22.74
C VAL A 156 -7.49 3.59 -22.57
N GLY A 157 -7.18 3.96 -21.32
CA GLY A 157 -6.31 5.10 -20.98
C GLY A 157 -6.99 6.48 -21.00
N ASP A 158 -8.33 6.55 -21.08
CA ASP A 158 -9.08 7.81 -20.93
C ASP A 158 -9.28 8.14 -19.44
N VAL A 159 -8.19 8.58 -18.82
CA VAL A 159 -8.11 8.78 -17.37
C VAL A 159 -9.03 9.90 -16.89
N ASP A 160 -9.25 10.94 -17.70
CA ASP A 160 -10.14 12.05 -17.37
C ASP A 160 -11.62 11.60 -17.30
N VAL A 161 -12.06 10.78 -18.27
CA VAL A 161 -13.40 10.17 -18.22
C VAL A 161 -13.52 9.24 -17.02
N ALA A 162 -12.53 8.39 -16.77
CA ALA A 162 -12.52 7.46 -15.65
C ALA A 162 -12.67 8.18 -14.30
N ILE A 163 -11.92 9.27 -14.08
CA ILE A 163 -12.01 10.08 -12.85
C ILE A 163 -13.41 10.65 -12.66
N ARG A 164 -14.02 11.22 -13.71
CA ARG A 164 -15.37 11.80 -13.61
C ARG A 164 -16.40 10.74 -13.23
N LEU A 165 -16.35 9.57 -13.87
CA LEU A 165 -17.27 8.46 -13.62
C LEU A 165 -17.12 7.90 -12.21
N PHE A 166 -15.88 7.66 -11.77
CA PHE A 166 -15.60 7.21 -10.39
C PHE A 166 -16.02 8.24 -9.34
N CYS A 167 -15.84 9.54 -9.59
CA CYS A 167 -16.34 10.57 -8.68
C CYS A 167 -17.87 10.56 -8.58
N SER A 168 -18.59 10.44 -9.71
CA SER A 168 -20.05 10.31 -9.73
C SER A 168 -20.51 9.09 -8.94
N TYR A 169 -19.86 7.95 -9.17
CA TYR A 169 -20.10 6.72 -8.42
C TYR A 169 -19.93 6.92 -6.90
N LEU A 170 -18.80 7.45 -6.45
CA LEU A 170 -18.51 7.60 -5.02
C LEU A 170 -19.44 8.59 -4.33
N ASN A 171 -19.78 9.69 -5.00
CA ASN A 171 -20.70 10.69 -4.46
C ASN A 171 -22.10 10.10 -4.23
N SER A 172 -22.60 9.28 -5.16
CA SER A 172 -23.89 8.61 -5.04
C SER A 172 -23.85 7.44 -4.08
N MET A 173 -22.81 6.59 -4.13
CA MET A 173 -22.71 5.45 -3.23
C MET A 173 -22.53 5.85 -1.76
N HIS A 174 -22.03 7.06 -1.47
CA HIS A 174 -21.98 7.55 -0.09
C HIS A 174 -23.38 7.77 0.53
N SER A 175 -24.42 8.04 -0.27
CA SER A 175 -25.78 8.23 0.24
C SER A 175 -26.59 6.94 0.36
N VAL A 176 -26.14 5.84 -0.28
CA VAL A 176 -26.86 4.56 -0.35
C VAL A 176 -26.06 3.31 0.09
N GLY A 177 -24.76 3.46 0.33
CA GLY A 177 -23.83 2.37 0.63
C GLY A 177 -23.15 2.57 1.97
N PHE A 178 -23.30 1.59 2.88
CA PHE A 178 -22.60 1.60 4.15
C PHE A 178 -21.36 0.69 4.09
N PRO A 179 -20.18 1.15 4.52
CA PRO A 179 -18.97 0.33 4.51
C PRO A 179 -19.01 -0.84 5.49
N PRO A 180 -18.25 -1.92 5.23
CA PRO A 180 -17.34 -2.09 4.10
C PRO A 180 -18.06 -2.65 2.85
N HIS A 181 -18.05 -1.89 1.74
CA HIS A 181 -18.59 -2.34 0.46
C HIS A 181 -17.43 -2.49 -0.53
N LYS A 182 -17.26 -3.67 -1.12
CA LYS A 182 -16.11 -3.98 -1.99
C LYS A 182 -16.00 -3.00 -3.15
N ASP A 183 -17.10 -2.77 -3.87
CA ASP A 183 -17.09 -1.91 -5.06
C ASP A 183 -16.72 -0.45 -4.73
N ILE A 184 -17.16 0.06 -3.56
CA ILE A 184 -16.71 1.38 -3.06
C ILE A 184 -15.20 1.37 -2.84
N LEU A 185 -14.66 0.33 -2.19
CA LEU A 185 -13.22 0.22 -1.92
C LEU A 185 -12.41 0.10 -3.22
N LEU A 186 -12.90 -0.65 -4.20
CA LEU A 186 -12.28 -0.82 -5.52
C LEU A 186 -12.31 0.49 -6.31
N CYS A 187 -13.46 1.16 -6.39
CA CYS A 187 -13.58 2.45 -7.06
C CYS A 187 -12.66 3.51 -6.44
N GLN A 188 -12.58 3.55 -5.11
CA GLN A 188 -11.65 4.42 -4.40
C GLN A 188 -10.18 4.11 -4.67
N GLU A 189 -9.83 2.87 -5.03
CA GLU A 189 -8.47 2.50 -5.43
C GLU A 189 -8.20 2.86 -6.89
N ALA A 190 -9.13 2.55 -7.79
CA ALA A 190 -9.06 2.91 -9.21
C ALA A 190 -8.93 4.43 -9.41
N LEU A 191 -9.76 5.21 -8.70
CA LEU A 191 -9.69 6.67 -8.70
C LEU A 191 -8.33 7.20 -8.24
N ARG A 192 -7.71 6.56 -7.24
CA ARG A 192 -6.37 6.93 -6.75
C ARG A 192 -5.32 6.70 -7.84
N ILE A 193 -5.41 5.59 -8.55
CA ILE A 193 -4.48 5.26 -9.65
C ILE A 193 -4.65 6.28 -10.78
N CYS A 194 -5.89 6.56 -11.20
CA CYS A 194 -6.18 7.55 -12.24
C CYS A 194 -5.66 8.95 -11.88
N MET A 195 -5.91 9.41 -10.66
CA MET A 195 -5.41 10.72 -10.20
C MET A 195 -3.88 10.79 -10.13
N ALA A 196 -3.20 9.66 -9.90
CA ALA A 196 -1.74 9.62 -9.91
C ALA A 196 -1.18 9.61 -11.35
N ASP A 197 -1.86 8.95 -12.29
CA ASP A 197 -1.39 8.78 -13.67
C ASP A 197 -1.46 10.07 -14.51
N ILE A 198 -2.52 10.90 -14.35
CA ILE A 198 -2.64 12.22 -15.00
C ILE A 198 -1.42 13.12 -14.73
N ILE A 199 -0.73 12.91 -13.61
CA ILE A 199 0.41 13.74 -13.22
C ILE A 199 1.74 13.13 -13.70
N LEU A 200 1.80 11.81 -13.87
CA LEU A 200 2.95 11.15 -14.49
C LEU A 200 2.98 11.36 -16.00
N SER A 201 1.82 11.42 -16.66
CA SER A 201 1.75 11.75 -18.10
C SER A 201 2.20 13.18 -18.42
N VAL A 202 2.04 14.12 -17.49
CA VAL A 202 2.58 15.50 -17.59
C VAL A 202 4.11 15.56 -17.35
N LYS A 203 4.71 14.53 -16.73
CA LYS A 203 6.16 14.45 -16.45
C LYS A 203 6.94 13.48 -17.35
N ARG A 204 6.31 12.83 -18.34
CA ARG A 204 6.96 11.89 -19.27
C ARG A 204 7.80 12.57 -20.37
N GLU A 205 8.45 13.68 -20.06
CA GLU A 205 9.50 14.29 -20.91
C GLU A 205 10.91 14.13 -20.33
N ASP A 206 11.10 13.25 -19.33
CA ASP A 206 12.45 12.93 -18.85
C ASP A 206 13.04 11.73 -19.63
N GLN A 207 14.07 12.01 -20.43
CA GLN A 207 14.96 11.06 -21.10
C GLN A 207 15.49 10.00 -20.11
N PHE A 208 15.25 8.71 -20.38
CA PHE A 208 15.98 7.63 -19.72
C PHE A 208 17.44 7.66 -20.20
N CYS A 209 18.40 7.87 -19.29
CA CYS A 209 19.82 7.68 -19.57
C CYS A 209 20.18 6.19 -19.46
N GLU A 210 20.86 5.64 -20.46
CA GLU A 210 21.45 4.29 -20.37
C GLU A 210 22.56 4.25 -19.30
N PRO A 211 22.75 3.13 -18.60
CA PRO A 211 23.81 3.00 -17.61
C PRO A 211 25.20 3.02 -18.27
N ASP A 212 26.13 3.79 -17.70
CA ASP A 212 27.50 3.91 -18.21
C ASP A 212 28.29 2.59 -18.19
N LYS A 213 27.98 1.71 -17.21
CA LYS A 213 28.60 0.39 -17.05
C LYS A 213 27.61 -0.57 -16.39
N VAL A 214 27.59 -1.81 -16.88
CA VAL A 214 26.82 -2.92 -16.29
C VAL A 214 27.77 -4.09 -16.04
N VAL A 215 27.72 -4.65 -14.83
CA VAL A 215 28.40 -5.90 -14.47
C VAL A 215 27.32 -6.92 -14.13
N MET A 216 27.28 -8.04 -14.86
CA MET A 216 26.30 -9.10 -14.67
C MET A 216 26.94 -10.30 -13.98
N GLY A 217 26.24 -10.90 -13.02
CA GLY A 217 26.56 -12.23 -12.53
C GLY A 217 26.23 -13.31 -13.56
N THR A 218 26.57 -14.56 -13.24
CA THR A 218 26.14 -15.73 -14.01
C THR A 218 24.85 -16.35 -13.47
N ILE A 219 24.45 -15.97 -12.25
CA ILE A 219 23.21 -16.39 -11.61
C ILE A 219 22.37 -15.19 -11.14
N CYS A 220 21.07 -15.40 -10.95
CA CYS A 220 20.14 -14.43 -10.37
C CYS A 220 19.39 -15.08 -9.20
N GLN A 221 18.64 -14.31 -8.40
CA GLN A 221 17.93 -14.83 -7.23
C GLN A 221 16.89 -15.94 -7.52
N ASN A 222 16.44 -16.05 -8.79
CA ASN A 222 15.52 -17.09 -9.25
C ASN A 222 16.25 -18.32 -9.82
N ASN A 223 17.59 -18.36 -9.74
CA ASN A 223 18.36 -19.47 -10.29
C ASN A 223 18.06 -20.80 -9.54
N PRO A 224 17.92 -21.93 -10.25
CA PRO A 224 17.67 -23.25 -9.65
C PRO A 224 18.73 -23.76 -8.67
N VAL A 225 19.92 -23.13 -8.62
CA VAL A 225 20.94 -23.41 -7.60
C VAL A 225 20.44 -23.14 -6.18
N PHE A 226 19.42 -22.28 -6.03
CA PHE A 226 18.80 -21.96 -4.76
C PHE A 226 17.60 -22.87 -4.46
N ASP A 227 17.47 -23.24 -3.18
CA ASP A 227 16.37 -24.06 -2.67
C ASP A 227 15.01 -23.39 -2.92
N GLU A 228 14.05 -24.17 -3.38
CA GLU A 228 12.73 -23.69 -3.79
C GLU A 228 11.95 -23.00 -2.65
N SER A 229 12.24 -23.32 -1.39
CA SER A 229 11.58 -22.70 -0.23
C SER A 229 11.97 -21.24 0.00
N VAL A 230 13.12 -20.80 -0.52
CA VAL A 230 13.65 -19.44 -0.33
C VAL A 230 13.98 -18.71 -1.64
N ARG A 231 14.03 -19.43 -2.78
CA ARG A 231 14.22 -18.87 -4.12
C ARG A 231 13.26 -17.71 -4.40
N ILE A 232 13.72 -16.65 -5.07
CA ILE A 232 12.98 -15.40 -5.38
C ILE A 232 12.85 -14.43 -4.17
N THR A 233 13.07 -14.89 -2.95
CA THR A 233 12.70 -14.12 -1.74
C THR A 233 13.90 -13.51 -1.03
N GLN A 234 15.11 -13.76 -1.53
CA GLN A 234 16.36 -13.38 -0.87
C GLN A 234 16.81 -11.94 -1.17
N CYS A 235 16.00 -11.12 -1.86
CA CYS A 235 16.40 -9.80 -2.35
C CYS A 235 16.98 -8.88 -1.26
N THR A 236 16.32 -8.78 -0.10
CA THR A 236 16.80 -7.96 1.03
C THR A 236 18.12 -8.50 1.56
N SER A 237 18.24 -9.82 1.76
CA SER A 237 19.49 -10.45 2.23
C SER A 237 20.65 -10.26 1.25
N ASN A 238 20.39 -10.36 -0.06
CA ASN A 238 21.37 -10.07 -1.11
C ASN A 238 21.84 -8.61 -1.05
N CYS A 239 20.92 -7.66 -0.82
CA CYS A 239 21.26 -6.25 -0.67
C CYS A 239 22.15 -5.98 0.56
N ILE A 240 21.85 -6.61 1.70
CA ILE A 240 22.67 -6.48 2.91
C ILE A 240 24.07 -7.06 2.69
N VAL A 241 24.18 -8.22 2.04
CA VAL A 241 25.49 -8.79 1.69
C VAL A 241 26.24 -7.87 0.73
N ALA A 242 25.57 -7.31 -0.28
CA ALA A 242 26.18 -6.36 -1.20
C ALA A 242 26.72 -5.11 -0.48
N LEU A 243 25.98 -4.57 0.50
CA LEU A 243 26.46 -3.48 1.36
C LEU A 243 27.71 -3.88 2.14
N CYS A 244 27.73 -5.08 2.72
CA CYS A 244 28.92 -5.58 3.42
C CYS A 244 30.12 -5.78 2.48
N THR A 245 29.88 -6.20 1.24
CA THR A 245 30.93 -6.38 0.22
C THR A 245 31.57 -5.04 -0.16
N VAL A 246 30.80 -3.94 -0.24
CA VAL A 246 31.34 -2.60 -0.54
C VAL A 246 32.41 -2.15 0.46
N TYR A 247 32.30 -2.57 1.72
CA TYR A 247 33.34 -2.28 2.73
C TYR A 247 34.65 -3.03 2.49
N LEU A 248 34.62 -4.13 1.73
CA LEU A 248 35.81 -4.92 1.41
C LEU A 248 36.39 -4.54 0.04
N THR A 249 35.54 -4.39 -0.96
CA THR A 249 35.91 -4.09 -2.34
C THR A 249 34.92 -3.10 -2.96
N PRO A 250 35.40 -2.02 -3.60
CA PRO A 250 34.52 -1.02 -4.18
C PRO A 250 33.70 -1.57 -5.35
N PRO A 251 32.46 -1.08 -5.58
CA PRO A 251 31.59 -1.52 -6.67
C PRO A 251 32.24 -1.46 -8.06
N SER A 252 33.08 -0.46 -8.34
CA SER A 252 33.81 -0.32 -9.60
C SER A 252 34.68 -1.53 -9.98
N SER A 253 35.15 -2.27 -8.96
CA SER A 253 36.03 -3.43 -9.09
C SER A 253 35.32 -4.78 -9.13
N TRP A 254 33.99 -4.80 -8.93
CA TRP A 254 33.22 -6.04 -8.88
C TRP A 254 33.23 -6.76 -10.23
N SER A 255 33.42 -8.08 -10.16
CA SER A 255 33.34 -9.02 -11.26
C SER A 255 32.06 -9.85 -11.19
N SER A 256 31.73 -10.60 -12.25
CA SER A 256 30.63 -11.56 -12.23
C SER A 256 30.73 -12.55 -11.07
N THR A 257 31.94 -12.94 -10.68
CA THR A 257 32.19 -13.85 -9.55
C THR A 257 31.85 -13.21 -8.21
N ASP A 258 32.07 -11.90 -8.06
CA ASP A 258 31.68 -11.16 -6.85
C ASP A 258 30.16 -11.07 -6.74
N ILE A 259 29.47 -10.78 -7.87
CA ILE A 259 28.00 -10.77 -7.94
C ILE A 259 27.43 -12.14 -7.54
N ASP A 260 27.97 -13.22 -8.10
CA ASP A 260 27.53 -14.58 -7.78
C ASP A 260 27.79 -14.93 -6.30
N SER A 261 28.95 -14.50 -5.77
CA SER A 261 29.30 -14.70 -4.36
C SER A 261 28.35 -13.95 -3.41
N ILE A 262 27.95 -12.73 -3.78
CA ILE A 262 26.94 -11.95 -3.06
C ILE A 262 25.62 -12.72 -3.01
N LEU A 263 25.17 -13.30 -4.13
CA LEU A 263 23.92 -14.05 -4.21
C LEU A 263 23.98 -15.36 -3.39
N LEU A 264 25.08 -16.10 -3.50
CA LEU A 264 25.29 -17.33 -2.72
C LEU A 264 25.26 -17.04 -1.22
N LYS A 265 25.98 -16.00 -0.78
CA LYS A 265 26.02 -15.62 0.63
C LYS A 265 24.69 -15.00 1.10
N GLY A 266 24.02 -14.22 0.26
CA GLY A 266 22.71 -13.66 0.55
C GLY A 266 21.65 -14.74 0.79
N ASN A 267 21.72 -15.86 0.06
CA ASN A 267 20.87 -17.03 0.32
C ASN A 267 21.16 -17.68 1.70
N GLU A 268 22.43 -17.82 2.10
CA GLU A 268 22.80 -18.32 3.43
C GLU A 268 22.28 -17.40 4.55
N VAL A 269 22.40 -16.08 4.36
CA VAL A 269 21.90 -15.06 5.29
C VAL A 269 20.37 -15.11 5.38
N GLN A 270 19.67 -15.28 4.26
CA GLN A 270 18.21 -15.44 4.23
C GLN A 270 17.75 -16.62 5.08
N ILE A 271 18.35 -17.80 4.87
CA ILE A 271 18.02 -19.03 5.60
C ILE A 271 18.29 -18.85 7.10
N SER A 272 19.43 -18.27 7.45
CA SER A 272 19.81 -18.00 8.84
C SER A 272 18.84 -17.04 9.53
N SER A 273 18.42 -15.99 8.82
CA SER A 273 17.46 -15.00 9.32
C SER A 273 16.08 -15.60 9.55
N LEU A 274 15.58 -16.40 8.59
CA LEU A 274 14.31 -17.11 8.73
C LEU A 274 14.33 -18.11 9.88
N SER A 275 15.43 -18.84 10.07
CA SER A 275 15.62 -19.77 11.20
C SER A 275 15.57 -19.03 12.54
N ASN A 276 16.26 -17.89 12.65
CA ASN A 276 16.25 -17.05 13.85
C ASN A 276 14.85 -16.51 14.15
N LEU A 277 14.10 -16.02 13.16
CA LEU A 277 12.72 -15.56 13.35
C LEU A 277 11.80 -16.70 13.78
N ARG A 278 11.93 -17.88 13.17
CA ARG A 278 11.14 -19.06 13.54
C ARG A 278 11.40 -19.48 14.99
N SER A 279 12.65 -19.47 15.43
CA SER A 279 13.02 -19.78 16.82
C SER A 279 12.46 -18.77 17.82
N LYS A 280 12.44 -17.47 17.45
CA LYS A 280 11.96 -16.38 18.31
C LYS A 280 10.43 -16.33 18.41
N PHE A 281 9.71 -16.63 17.34
CA PHE A 281 8.28 -16.32 17.24
C PHE A 281 7.36 -17.53 17.04
N GLY A 282 7.89 -18.72 16.73
CA GLY A 282 7.11 -19.97 16.62
C GLY A 282 6.08 -20.04 15.47
N SER A 283 5.80 -18.93 14.78
CA SER A 283 4.93 -18.83 13.61
C SER A 283 5.68 -18.99 12.30
N LEU A 284 4.97 -19.26 11.19
CA LEU A 284 5.52 -19.16 9.84
C LEU A 284 6.10 -17.75 9.63
N PRO A 285 7.41 -17.61 9.38
CA PRO A 285 8.03 -16.30 9.16
C PRO A 285 7.52 -15.67 7.85
N PRO A 286 7.57 -14.35 7.72
CA PRO A 286 7.29 -13.69 6.45
C PRO A 286 8.28 -14.18 5.38
N VAL A 287 7.75 -14.41 4.18
CA VAL A 287 8.54 -14.87 3.03
C VAL A 287 9.56 -13.81 2.59
N TYR A 288 9.19 -12.52 2.69
CA TYR A 288 10.07 -11.39 2.44
C TYR A 288 10.45 -10.72 3.76
N LEU A 289 11.75 -10.57 3.98
CA LEU A 289 12.30 -9.95 5.18
C LEU A 289 12.39 -8.43 5.00
N ALA A 290 11.98 -7.70 6.04
CA ALA A 290 12.38 -6.31 6.21
C ALA A 290 13.88 -6.23 6.55
N ALA A 291 14.51 -5.09 6.29
CA ALA A 291 15.96 -4.95 6.43
C ALA A 291 16.44 -5.13 7.90
N ASP A 292 15.61 -4.78 8.87
CA ASP A 292 15.84 -4.98 10.31
C ASP A 292 15.58 -6.41 10.80
N GLU A 293 14.98 -7.27 9.96
CA GLU A 293 14.75 -8.68 10.23
C GLU A 293 15.89 -9.59 9.72
N VAL A 294 16.81 -9.04 8.92
CA VAL A 294 17.97 -9.75 8.37
C VAL A 294 19.10 -9.80 9.41
N VAL A 295 19.80 -10.93 9.49
CA VAL A 295 21.02 -11.04 10.29
C VAL A 295 22.08 -10.09 9.73
N THR A 296 22.46 -9.09 10.52
CA THR A 296 23.44 -8.06 10.13
C THR A 296 24.89 -8.43 10.42
N SER A 297 25.10 -9.54 11.14
CA SER A 297 26.38 -10.11 11.55
C SER A 297 26.83 -11.14 10.51
N ILE A 298 27.56 -10.71 9.47
CA ILE A 298 27.84 -11.51 8.28
C ILE A 298 29.34 -11.81 8.19
N SER A 299 29.67 -13.08 8.05
CA SER A 299 31.03 -13.53 7.73
C SER A 299 31.22 -13.57 6.21
N LEU A 300 32.09 -12.73 5.68
CA LEU A 300 32.41 -12.66 4.25
C LEU A 300 33.74 -13.39 3.96
N GLN A 301 33.79 -14.09 2.82
CA GLN A 301 34.89 -14.98 2.42
C GLN A 301 35.22 -16.06 3.47
N SER A 302 36.28 -16.83 3.28
CA SER A 302 36.77 -17.85 4.20
C SER A 302 37.12 -17.25 5.57
N SER A 303 36.12 -17.14 6.44
CA SER A 303 36.19 -17.07 7.91
C SER A 303 36.89 -15.86 8.57
N LEU A 304 37.60 -15.01 7.85
CA LEU A 304 38.48 -13.99 8.46
C LEU A 304 37.85 -12.59 8.59
N SER A 305 36.80 -12.28 7.85
CA SER A 305 36.18 -10.94 7.86
C SER A 305 34.74 -11.02 8.36
N HIS A 306 34.49 -10.41 9.52
CA HIS A 306 33.17 -10.32 10.11
C HIS A 306 32.66 -8.88 10.03
N VAL A 307 31.64 -8.64 9.21
CA VAL A 307 31.06 -7.31 9.00
C VAL A 307 29.73 -7.23 9.73
N SER A 308 29.54 -6.15 10.50
CA SER A 308 28.24 -5.81 11.08
C SER A 308 27.65 -4.64 10.30
N CYS A 309 26.46 -4.82 9.75
CA CYS A 309 25.76 -3.79 9.00
C CYS A 309 24.65 -3.18 9.87
N GLU A 310 24.89 -2.00 10.45
CA GLU A 310 23.85 -1.26 11.16
C GLU A 310 23.06 -0.39 10.16
N LEU A 311 21.75 -0.61 10.11
CA LEU A 311 20.85 0.13 9.21
C LEU A 311 20.06 1.15 10.00
N GLU A 312 20.16 2.41 9.59
CA GLU A 312 19.29 3.46 10.08
C GLU A 312 18.08 3.63 9.16
N PRO A 313 16.83 3.59 9.69
CA PRO A 313 15.66 3.82 8.87
C PRO A 313 15.67 5.25 8.30
N PHE A 314 15.82 5.37 6.99
CA PHE A 314 15.53 6.62 6.29
C PHE A 314 14.01 6.79 6.15
N GLN A 315 13.52 8.03 6.18
CA GLN A 315 12.09 8.31 6.04
C GLN A 315 11.53 7.62 4.79
N GLY A 316 10.29 7.12 4.86
CA GLY A 316 9.69 6.39 3.74
C GLY A 316 9.64 7.25 2.48
N ILE A 317 10.26 6.77 1.39
CA ILE A 317 10.37 7.50 0.14
C ILE A 317 9.04 7.43 -0.63
N SER A 318 8.51 8.58 -1.04
CA SER A 318 7.31 8.65 -1.88
C SER A 318 7.67 8.45 -3.36
N ALA A 319 6.91 7.64 -4.09
CA ALA A 319 7.16 7.38 -5.52
C ALA A 319 7.22 8.65 -6.40
N GLN A 320 6.59 9.75 -5.98
CA GLN A 320 6.52 11.01 -6.72
C GLN A 320 7.65 12.00 -6.34
N SER A 321 8.30 11.78 -5.19
CA SER A 321 9.52 12.49 -4.75
C SER A 321 10.74 11.58 -4.83
N PHE A 322 10.62 10.44 -5.50
CA PHE A 322 11.63 9.40 -5.55
C PHE A 322 12.99 9.97 -5.96
N SER A 323 13.03 10.75 -7.05
CA SER A 323 14.27 11.39 -7.53
C SER A 323 14.86 12.34 -6.48
N ASP A 324 14.06 13.25 -5.91
CA ASP A 324 14.55 14.25 -4.95
C ASP A 324 15.00 13.62 -3.61
N GLU A 325 14.26 12.61 -3.13
CA GLU A 325 14.55 11.92 -1.88
C GLU A 325 15.71 10.94 -2.01
N ILE A 326 15.86 10.30 -3.17
CA ILE A 326 17.06 9.53 -3.51
C ILE A 326 18.26 10.46 -3.62
N VAL A 327 18.14 11.64 -4.24
CA VAL A 327 19.22 12.63 -4.27
C VAL A 327 19.57 13.09 -2.85
N ARG A 328 18.60 13.43 -1.99
CA ARG A 328 18.85 13.78 -0.58
C ARG A 328 19.51 12.64 0.20
N PHE A 329 19.07 11.41 -0.06
CA PHE A 329 19.67 10.21 0.51
C PHE A 329 21.13 10.11 0.09
N LEU A 330 21.43 10.17 -1.21
CA LEU A 330 22.79 10.06 -1.78
C LEU A 330 23.69 11.28 -1.47
N VAL A 331 23.12 12.40 -1.03
CA VAL A 331 23.85 13.53 -0.46
C VAL A 331 24.29 13.23 0.98
N SER A 332 23.49 12.47 1.72
CA SER A 332 23.69 12.25 3.16
C SER A 332 24.35 10.90 3.47
N PHE A 333 24.20 9.92 2.58
CA PHE A 333 24.64 8.54 2.76
C PHE A 333 25.24 8.02 1.46
N ASP A 334 26.38 7.34 1.58
CA ASP A 334 27.04 6.75 0.42
C ASP A 334 26.42 5.39 0.05
N ASN A 335 25.78 4.70 0.99
CA ASN A 335 25.27 3.35 0.79
C ASN A 335 23.91 3.15 1.45
N GLY A 336 23.00 2.38 0.82
CA GLY A 336 21.71 2.05 1.42
C GLY A 336 20.94 0.93 0.73
N VAL A 337 19.87 0.48 1.38
CA VAL A 337 18.87 -0.42 0.79
C VAL A 337 17.59 0.34 0.53
N LEU A 338 17.10 0.26 -0.69
CA LEU A 338 15.80 0.76 -1.09
C LEU A 338 14.85 -0.42 -1.25
N THR A 339 13.80 -0.47 -0.43
CA THR A 339 12.74 -1.48 -0.51
C THR A 339 11.42 -0.88 -0.96
N ALA A 340 10.85 -1.41 -2.04
CA ALA A 340 9.54 -1.04 -2.55
C ALA A 340 8.80 -2.27 -3.09
N ASN A 341 7.53 -2.45 -2.72
CA ASN A 341 6.67 -3.55 -3.19
C ASN A 341 7.30 -4.96 -3.07
N ASN A 342 7.96 -5.25 -1.93
CA ASN A 342 8.70 -6.50 -1.67
C ASN A 342 9.94 -6.73 -2.56
N LEU A 343 10.37 -5.72 -3.30
CA LEU A 343 11.65 -5.69 -4.01
C LEU A 343 12.63 -4.85 -3.21
N SER A 344 13.86 -5.32 -3.11
CA SER A 344 14.95 -4.59 -2.47
C SER A 344 16.10 -4.48 -3.47
N VAL A 345 16.64 -3.27 -3.60
CA VAL A 345 17.88 -3.00 -4.34
C VAL A 345 18.85 -2.27 -3.42
N ALA A 346 20.14 -2.49 -3.62
CA ALA A 346 21.18 -1.76 -2.89
C ALA A 346 21.71 -0.62 -3.77
N LEU A 347 21.90 0.53 -3.14
CA LEU A 347 22.39 1.76 -3.74
C LEU A 347 23.77 2.06 -3.16
N PHE A 348 24.70 2.45 -4.01
CA PHE A 348 26.05 2.82 -3.62
C PHE A 348 26.50 4.08 -4.34
N LYS A 349 27.35 4.85 -3.68
CA LYS A 349 28.02 6.03 -4.20
C LYS A 349 29.51 5.83 -4.03
N GLU A 350 30.22 5.87 -5.15
CA GLU A 350 31.67 5.76 -5.20
C GLU A 350 32.19 6.97 -5.97
N ASP A 351 32.88 7.88 -5.28
CA ASP A 351 33.31 9.17 -5.82
C ASP A 351 32.13 9.96 -6.45
N SER A 352 32.12 10.10 -7.77
CA SER A 352 31.07 10.78 -8.55
C SER A 352 30.17 9.80 -9.32
N GLN A 353 30.27 8.50 -9.04
CA GLN A 353 29.50 7.44 -9.68
C GLN A 353 28.48 6.85 -8.72
N TYR A 354 27.33 6.46 -9.27
CA TYR A 354 26.25 5.81 -8.54
C TYR A 354 26.06 4.39 -9.08
N TRP A 355 25.95 3.44 -8.17
CA TRP A 355 25.82 2.03 -8.50
C TRP A 355 24.53 1.49 -7.90
N VAL A 356 23.89 0.58 -8.63
CA VAL A 356 22.70 -0.14 -8.18
C VAL A 356 22.96 -1.63 -8.30
N PHE A 357 22.83 -2.35 -7.19
CA PHE A 357 22.79 -3.80 -7.19
C PHE A 357 21.34 -4.27 -7.17
N ASP A 358 20.98 -5.09 -8.16
CA ASP A 358 19.68 -5.74 -8.29
C ASP A 358 19.90 -7.24 -8.46
N SER A 359 19.34 -8.04 -7.56
CA SER A 359 19.48 -9.49 -7.60
C SER A 359 18.47 -10.19 -8.52
N GLN A 360 17.54 -9.43 -9.10
CA GLN A 360 16.53 -9.96 -10.00
C GLN A 360 17.04 -10.12 -11.43
N GLU A 361 16.37 -11.02 -12.17
CA GLU A 361 16.48 -11.07 -13.62
C GLU A 361 15.74 -9.86 -14.20
N ARG A 362 16.43 -9.08 -15.05
CA ARG A 362 15.87 -7.90 -15.73
C ARG A 362 15.70 -8.16 -17.22
#